data_AF-A0A7V4PNW3-F1
#
_entry.id   AF-A0A7V4PNW3-F1
#
_cell.length_a   1.000
_cell.length_b   1.000
_cell.length_c   1.000
_cell.angle_alpha   90.00
_cell.angle_beta   90.00
_cell.angle_gamma   90.00
#
_symmetry.space_group_name_H-M   'P 1'
#
loop_
_entity.id
_entity.type
_entity.pdbx_description
1 polymer ?
#
loop_
_entity_poly.entity_id
_entity_poly.type
_entity_poly.pdbx_seq_one_letter_code
_entity_poly.pdbx_strand_id
1 'polypeptide(L)'
;NALALSAGHCFILFLGGGRFTVNIINTLKAVPEVCRVFCATANPVEVIIAETDQGRGILGVIDGGKSQGVEGEDGIRWRKELLRKIGYKLG
;
A
#
# COMPACT_ATOMS: atom_id res chain seq x y z
N ASN A 1 8.18 -11.84 8.13
CA ASN A 1 6.99 -11.51 7.29
C ASN A 1 6.87 -12.40 6.06
N ALA A 2 7.83 -12.42 5.13
CA ALA A 2 7.72 -13.28 3.93
C ALA A 2 7.56 -14.78 4.25
N LEU A 3 8.35 -15.30 5.20
CA LEU A 3 8.20 -16.67 5.71
C LEU A 3 6.81 -16.95 6.30
N ALA A 4 6.20 -15.97 6.97
CA ALA A 4 4.87 -16.13 7.56
C ALA A 4 3.78 -16.17 6.49
N LEU A 5 3.92 -15.41 5.40
CA LEU A 5 3.03 -15.53 4.24
C LEU A 5 3.17 -16.91 3.58
N SER A 6 4.41 -17.39 3.43
CA SER A 6 4.74 -18.67 2.81
C SER A 6 4.08 -18.88 1.44
N ALA A 7 3.82 -17.78 0.71
CA ALA A 7 3.28 -17.80 -0.64
C ALA A 7 4.42 -17.69 -1.65
N GLY A 8 4.39 -18.52 -2.69
CA GLY A 8 5.38 -18.50 -3.76
C GLY A 8 5.32 -17.19 -4.57
N HIS A 9 6.46 -16.76 -5.10
CA HIS A 9 6.57 -15.62 -6.02
C HIS A 9 5.98 -14.30 -5.47
N CYS A 10 6.12 -14.06 -4.16
CA CYS A 10 5.78 -12.80 -3.52
C CYS A 10 7.01 -12.15 -2.88
N PHE A 11 6.96 -10.83 -2.71
CA PHE A 11 7.99 -10.08 -2.00
C PHE A 11 7.36 -9.07 -1.06
N ILE A 12 8.14 -8.65 -0.06
CA ILE A 12 7.77 -7.57 0.87
C ILE A 12 8.92 -6.57 0.87
N LEU A 13 8.60 -5.31 0.60
CA LEU A 13 9.55 -4.21 0.66
C LEU A 13 9.23 -3.31 1.86
N PHE A 14 10.19 -3.18 2.77
CA PHE A 14 10.12 -2.20 3.86
C PHE A 14 10.89 -0.95 3.47
N LEU A 15 10.25 0.21 3.60
CA LEU A 15 10.91 1.50 3.42
C LEU A 15 11.32 2.05 4.79
N GLY A 16 12.61 2.36 4.93
CA GLY A 16 13.11 3.05 6.11
C GLY A 16 12.59 4.50 6.21
N GLY A 17 12.78 5.13 7.37
CA GLY A 17 12.28 6.47 7.66
C GLY A 17 12.65 7.52 6.60
N GLY A 18 11.72 8.45 6.36
CA GLY A 18 11.88 9.55 5.39
C GLY A 18 11.66 9.16 3.93
N ARG A 19 11.24 7.93 3.63
CA ARG A 19 10.97 7.45 2.27
C ARG A 19 9.52 7.02 2.15
N PHE A 20 8.86 7.43 1.07
CA PHE A 20 7.45 7.14 0.85
C PHE A 20 7.25 6.30 -0.41
N THR A 21 6.21 5.48 -0.40
CA THR A 21 5.83 4.64 -1.55
C THR A 21 5.71 5.45 -2.85
N VAL A 22 5.17 6.67 -2.78
CA VAL A 22 5.00 7.55 -3.94
C VAL A 22 6.32 7.84 -4.67
N ASN A 23 7.46 7.76 -3.98
CA ASN A 23 8.78 8.00 -4.58
C ASN A 23 9.26 6.85 -5.46
N ILE A 24 8.77 5.62 -5.26
CA ILE A 24 9.35 4.41 -5.89
C ILE A 24 8.35 3.51 -6.60
N ILE A 25 7.04 3.71 -6.41
CA ILE A 25 6.02 2.76 -6.88
C ILE A 25 6.04 2.59 -8.40
N ASN A 26 6.37 3.64 -9.15
CA ASN A 26 6.50 3.54 -10.61
C ASN A 26 7.75 2.77 -11.04
N THR A 27 8.86 2.95 -10.33
CA THR A 27 10.08 2.16 -10.57
C THR A 27 9.82 0.68 -10.30
N LEU A 28 9.13 0.35 -9.20
CA LEU A 28 8.75 -1.04 -8.90
C LEU A 28 7.84 -1.64 -9.98
N LYS A 29 6.82 -0.89 -10.42
CA LYS A 29 5.91 -1.32 -11.50
C LYS A 29 6.60 -1.48 -12.85
N ALA A 30 7.74 -0.82 -13.06
CA ALA A 30 8.51 -0.91 -14.29
C ALA A 30 9.50 -2.09 -14.31
N VAL A 31 9.70 -2.78 -13.17
CA VAL A 31 10.55 -3.98 -13.12
C VAL A 31 9.87 -5.10 -13.91
N PRO A 32 10.51 -5.68 -14.94
CA PRO A 32 9.90 -6.71 -15.80
C PRO A 32 9.35 -7.93 -15.05
N GLU A 33 9.97 -8.30 -13.92
CA GLU A 33 9.59 -9.44 -13.09
C GLU A 33 8.43 -9.15 -12.13
N VAL A 34 8.03 -7.88 -11.95
CA VAL A 34 6.95 -7.51 -11.02
C VAL A 34 5.59 -7.62 -11.70
N CYS A 35 4.88 -8.71 -11.43
CA CYS A 35 3.54 -8.93 -12.01
C CYS A 35 2.44 -8.04 -11.41
N ARG A 36 2.51 -7.76 -10.10
CA ARG A 36 1.48 -7.01 -9.36
C ARG A 36 2.02 -6.49 -8.03
N VAL A 37 1.51 -5.33 -7.60
CA VAL A 37 1.62 -4.83 -6.23
C VAL A 37 0.26 -4.96 -5.54
N PHE A 38 0.19 -5.65 -4.39
CA PHE A 38 -1.06 -5.87 -3.65
C PHE A 38 -1.48 -4.63 -2.84
N CYS A 39 -0.56 -4.08 -2.06
CA CYS A 39 -0.71 -2.81 -1.33
C CYS A 39 0.65 -2.14 -1.18
N ALA A 40 0.64 -0.85 -0.87
CA ALA A 40 1.83 -0.14 -0.47
C ALA A 40 1.44 1.04 0.44
N THR A 41 1.65 0.85 1.75
CA THR A 41 1.01 1.65 2.80
C THR A 41 1.87 1.71 4.06
N ALA A 42 1.54 2.64 4.96
CA ALA A 42 2.09 2.73 6.32
C ALA A 42 1.05 2.38 7.40
N ASN A 43 -0.18 2.01 7.00
CA ASN A 43 -1.22 1.56 7.91
C ASN A 43 -0.90 0.14 8.44
N PRO A 44 -1.60 -0.31 9.50
CA PRO A 44 -1.70 -1.74 9.79
C PRO A 44 -2.22 -2.52 8.57
N VAL A 45 -1.59 -3.65 8.26
CA VAL A 45 -1.93 -4.48 7.10
C VAL A 45 -2.12 -5.93 7.51
N GLU A 46 -3.18 -6.54 6.99
CA GLU A 46 -3.39 -7.98 6.99
C GLU A 46 -3.37 -8.53 5.57
N VAL A 47 -2.86 -9.75 5.39
CA VAL A 47 -2.81 -10.43 4.08
C VAL A 47 -3.73 -11.64 4.13
N ILE A 48 -4.66 -11.72 3.18
CA ILE A 48 -5.61 -12.84 3.06
C ILE A 48 -4.93 -13.94 2.25
N ILE A 49 -4.65 -15.07 2.92
CA ILE A 49 -4.01 -16.24 2.34
C ILE A 49 -5.04 -17.33 2.10
N ALA A 50 -5.03 -17.90 0.90
CA ALA A 50 -5.66 -19.19 0.62
C ALA A 50 -4.59 -20.28 0.59
N GLU A 51 -4.91 -21.44 1.14
CA GLU A 51 -4.04 -22.60 1.21
C GLU A 51 -4.73 -23.81 0.59
N THR A 52 -3.98 -24.57 -0.21
CA THR A 52 -4.38 -25.87 -0.77
C THR A 52 -3.27 -26.87 -0.51
N ASP A 53 -3.49 -28.14 -0.87
CA ASP A 53 -2.46 -29.19 -0.78
C ASP A 53 -1.18 -28.86 -1.56
N GLN A 54 -1.26 -27.99 -2.58
CA GLN A 54 -0.09 -27.56 -3.37
C GLN A 54 0.71 -26.44 -2.67
N GLY A 55 0.05 -25.54 -1.94
CA GLY A 55 0.71 -24.38 -1.33
C GLY A 55 -0.23 -23.21 -1.07
N ARG A 56 0.36 -22.01 -0.95
CA ARG A 56 -0.34 -20.78 -0.54
C ARG A 56 -0.33 -19.69 -1.60
N GLY A 57 -1.46 -19.00 -1.72
CA GLY A 57 -1.64 -17.85 -2.60
C GLY A 57 -2.24 -16.65 -1.87
N ILE A 58 -1.89 -15.44 -2.32
CA ILE A 58 -2.43 -14.18 -1.80
C ILE A 58 -3.72 -13.84 -2.56
N LEU A 59 -4.85 -13.81 -1.85
CA LEU A 59 -6.14 -13.41 -2.42
C LEU A 59 -6.34 -11.90 -2.38
N GLY A 60 -5.84 -11.24 -1.33
CA GLY A 60 -6.05 -9.83 -1.10
C GLY A 60 -5.37 -9.33 0.17
N VAL A 61 -5.62 -8.06 0.48
CA VAL A 61 -5.04 -7.35 1.62
C VAL A 61 -6.09 -6.46 2.27
N ILE A 62 -6.01 -6.33 3.58
CA ILE A 62 -6.78 -5.35 4.37
C ILE A 62 -5.79 -4.24 4.73
N ASP A 63 -5.98 -3.05 4.15
CA ASP A 63 -5.11 -1.87 4.34
C ASP A 63 -5.81 -0.86 5.24
N GLY A 64 -5.47 -0.86 6.53
CA GLY A 64 -6.06 0.02 7.52
C GLY A 64 -7.53 -0.29 7.83
N GLY A 65 -8.23 0.72 8.34
CA GLY A 65 -9.62 0.61 8.79
C GLY A 65 -10.64 0.98 7.71
N LYS A 66 -11.90 0.57 7.92
CA LYS A 66 -13.03 0.99 7.09
C LYS A 66 -13.24 2.51 7.16
N SER A 67 -13.72 3.10 6.06
CA SER A 67 -14.15 4.51 6.05
C SER A 67 -15.28 4.74 7.06
N GLN A 68 -15.30 5.94 7.66
CA GLN A 68 -16.30 6.33 8.65
C GLN A 68 -17.42 7.21 8.06
N GLY A 69 -17.34 7.56 6.78
CA GLY A 69 -18.29 8.43 6.09
C GLY A 69 -17.70 9.06 4.84
N VAL A 70 -18.43 10.01 4.24
CA VAL A 70 -17.99 10.82 3.10
C VAL A 70 -17.53 12.19 3.61
N GLU A 71 -16.43 12.72 3.07
CA GLU A 71 -15.94 14.04 3.45
C GLU A 71 -16.92 15.16 3.05
N GLY A 72 -17.14 16.12 3.95
CA GLY A 72 -17.82 17.38 3.65
C GLY A 72 -16.85 18.45 3.13
N GLU A 73 -17.36 19.67 2.90
CA GLU A 73 -16.58 20.80 2.36
C GLU A 73 -15.35 21.13 3.21
N ASP A 74 -15.46 21.04 4.53
CA ASP A 74 -14.36 21.29 5.46
C ASP A 74 -13.24 20.26 5.33
N GLY A 75 -13.60 18.99 5.13
CA GLY A 75 -12.63 17.90 4.88
C GLY A 75 -11.89 18.10 3.56
N ILE A 76 -12.62 18.51 2.52
CA ILE A 76 -12.06 18.82 1.20
C ILE A 76 -11.07 19.98 1.30
N ARG A 77 -11.45 21.06 2.00
CA ARG A 77 -10.58 22.23 2.23
C ARG A 77 -9.31 21.83 2.97
N TRP A 78 -9.46 21.11 4.08
CA TRP A 78 -8.34 20.65 4.89
C TRP A 78 -7.35 19.78 4.10
N ARG A 79 -7.80 18.75 3.37
CA ARG A 79 -6.86 17.86 2.65
C ARG A 79 -6.13 18.58 1.51
N LYS A 80 -6.77 19.56 0.86
CA LYS A 80 -6.14 20.37 -0.19
C LYS A 80 -5.06 21.28 0.40
N GLU A 81 -5.35 21.94 1.51
CA GLU A 81 -4.39 22.78 2.24
C GLU A 81 -3.21 21.97 2.77
N LEU A 82 -3.48 20.78 3.33
CA LEU A 82 -2.44 19.87 3.79
C LEU A 82 -1.43 19.59 2.67
N LEU A 83 -1.90 19.17 1.49
CA LEU A 83 -1.01 18.84 0.35
C LEU A 83 -0.12 20.02 -0.09
N ARG A 84 -0.61 21.26 0.02
CA ARG A 84 0.20 22.47 -0.25
C ARG A 84 1.20 22.71 0.87
N LYS A 85 0.78 22.59 2.13
CA LYS A 85 1.64 22.77 3.31
C LYS A 85 2.81 21.77 3.33
N ILE A 86 2.58 20.54 2.88
CA ILE A 86 3.63 19.52 2.75
C ILE A 86 4.36 19.56 1.40
N GLY A 87 4.09 20.56 0.55
CA GLY A 87 4.85 20.83 -0.69
C GLY A 87 4.53 19.94 -1.89
N TYR A 88 3.46 19.14 -1.86
CA TYR A 88 3.13 18.19 -2.94
C TYR A 88 2.24 18.78 -4.04
N LYS A 89 1.66 19.97 -3.83
CA LYS A 89 0.84 20.68 -4.82
C LYS A 89 1.19 22.15 -4.84
N LEU A 90 1.26 22.71 -6.05
CA LEU A 90 1.38 24.14 -6.28
C LEU A 90 0.03 24.83 -6.02
N GLY A 91 0.07 26.02 -5.45
CA GLY A 91 -1.09 26.84 -5.13
C GLY A 91 -0.75 27.88 -4.06
#